data_AF-A0A7W1M5A3-F1
#
_entry.id   AF-A0A7W1M5A3-F1
#
_cell.length_a   1.000
_cell.length_b   1.000
_cell.length_c   1.000
_cell.angle_alpha   90.00
_cell.angle_beta   90.00
_cell.angle_gamma   90.00
#
_symmetry.space_group_name_H-M   'P 1'
#
loop_
_entity.id
_entity.type
_entity.pdbx_description
1 polymer ?
#
loop_
_entity_poly.entity_id
_entity_poly.type
_entity_poly.pdbx_seq_one_letter_code
_entity_poly.pdbx_strand_id
1 'polypeptide(L)'
;MASSPFRAHTARSLSVKDEGTVRFLRSSGSTITDEGPASGTIPGKVRIRFTYTGSPTVNAQITIFGHAGNIYAYGVGRLSSPVSAAPSFKGTLTITGGSARYAHAHGSGELFGVFYRRSYGMIVQTKGTLRY
;
A
#
# COMPACT_ATOMS: atom_id res chain seq x y z
N MET A 1 18.00 -30.56 27.98
CA MET A 1 17.66 -29.68 26.85
C MET A 1 16.58 -28.72 27.31
N ALA A 2 16.90 -27.44 27.55
CA ALA A 2 15.94 -26.45 28.04
C ALA A 2 15.23 -25.80 26.86
N SER A 3 13.91 -25.90 26.84
CA SER A 3 13.01 -25.30 25.86
C SER A 3 12.97 -23.77 26.05
N SER A 4 13.39 -23.02 25.03
CA SER A 4 13.27 -21.56 25.00
C SER A 4 11.79 -21.16 25.08
N PRO A 5 11.39 -20.23 25.97
CA PRO A 5 10.04 -19.71 25.96
C PRO A 5 9.86 -18.87 24.69
N PHE A 6 8.97 -19.31 23.79
CA PHE A 6 8.46 -18.46 22.73
C PHE A 6 7.80 -17.24 23.38
N ARG A 7 8.49 -16.10 23.39
CA ARG A 7 7.86 -14.82 23.73
C ARG A 7 6.80 -14.56 22.67
N ALA A 8 5.56 -14.85 23.00
CA ALA A 8 4.41 -14.39 22.23
C ALA A 8 4.42 -12.86 22.26
N HIS A 9 4.93 -12.24 21.20
CA HIS A 9 4.79 -10.81 21.00
C HIS A 9 3.29 -10.49 21.03
N THR A 10 2.87 -9.59 21.91
CA THR A 10 1.48 -9.11 21.94
C THR A 10 1.16 -8.54 20.57
N ALA A 11 0.33 -9.25 19.81
CA ALA A 11 -0.13 -8.79 18.50
C ALA A 11 -0.90 -7.48 18.68
N ARG A 12 -0.32 -6.36 18.25
CA ARG A 12 -0.96 -5.05 18.29
C ARG A 12 -1.82 -4.90 17.06
N SER A 13 -3.14 -4.82 17.26
CA SER A 13 -4.07 -4.46 16.19
C SER A 13 -4.14 -2.94 16.05
N LEU A 14 -3.94 -2.45 14.84
CA LEU A 14 -3.91 -1.03 14.50
C LEU A 14 -4.85 -0.79 13.32
N SER A 15 -5.85 0.06 13.51
CA SER A 15 -6.70 0.52 12.41
C SER A 15 -5.92 1.54 11.57
N VAL A 16 -5.63 1.16 10.34
CA VAL A 16 -4.88 1.97 9.38
C VAL A 16 -5.88 2.81 8.59
N LYS A 17 -5.71 4.13 8.65
CA LYS A 17 -6.35 5.09 7.76
C LYS A 17 -5.28 6.04 7.26
N ASP A 18 -4.69 5.68 6.13
CA ASP A 18 -3.57 6.42 5.54
C ASP A 18 -3.99 7.01 4.21
N GLU A 19 -3.55 8.25 3.98
CA GLU A 19 -3.63 8.93 2.70
C GLU A 19 -2.22 9.17 2.18
N GLY A 20 -1.97 8.66 0.98
CA GLY A 20 -0.73 8.81 0.25
C GLY A 20 -0.96 9.63 -1.01
N THR A 21 -0.24 10.75 -1.12
CA THR A 21 -0.16 11.52 -2.36
C THR A 21 1.10 11.09 -3.08
N VAL A 22 0.99 10.29 -4.12
CA VAL A 22 2.15 9.80 -4.86
C VAL A 22 2.27 10.53 -6.19
N ARG A 23 3.51 10.85 -6.55
CA ARG A 23 3.83 11.47 -7.82
C ARG A 23 4.46 10.41 -8.72
N PHE A 24 4.03 10.39 -9.98
CA PHE A 24 4.65 9.56 -10.99
C PHE A 24 6.15 9.80 -11.06
N LEU A 25 6.92 8.76 -10.73
CA LEU A 25 8.37 8.81 -10.83
C LEU A 25 8.78 8.39 -12.24
N ARG A 26 8.42 7.17 -12.65
CA ARG A 26 8.77 6.58 -13.95
C ARG A 26 7.80 5.47 -14.35
N SER A 27 7.59 5.32 -15.66
CA SER A 27 7.03 4.11 -16.27
C SER A 27 8.13 3.32 -16.97
N SER A 28 8.06 1.99 -16.87
CA SER A 28 8.88 1.08 -17.66
C SER A 28 7.95 -0.02 -18.17
N GLY A 29 7.56 0.08 -19.45
CA GLY A 29 6.55 -0.79 -20.05
C GLY A 29 5.20 -0.70 -19.32
N SER A 30 4.77 -1.81 -18.74
CA SER A 30 3.51 -1.93 -17.97
C SER A 30 3.64 -1.56 -16.49
N THR A 31 4.85 -1.27 -15.99
CA THR A 31 5.08 -0.95 -14.59
C THR A 31 5.17 0.57 -14.38
N ILE A 32 4.38 1.09 -13.46
CA ILE A 32 4.43 2.47 -12.98
C ILE A 32 4.94 2.43 -11.53
N THR A 33 5.97 3.22 -11.23
CA THR A 33 6.42 3.40 -9.85
C THR A 33 6.11 4.81 -9.40
N ASP A 34 5.38 4.91 -8.32
CA ASP A 34 5.03 6.17 -7.67
C ASP A 34 5.56 6.16 -6.24
N GLU A 35 6.07 7.29 -5.79
CA GLU A 35 6.50 7.47 -4.40
C GLU A 35 5.91 8.77 -3.88
N GLY A 36 5.62 8.78 -2.58
CA GLY A 36 5.06 9.96 -1.96
C GLY A 36 5.06 9.87 -0.43
N PRO A 37 4.83 11.00 0.24
CA PRO A 37 4.53 10.99 1.65
C PRO A 37 3.21 10.24 1.89
N ALA A 38 3.22 9.37 2.90
CA ALA A 38 2.01 8.82 3.49
C ALA A 38 1.78 9.50 4.84
N SER A 39 0.55 9.93 5.05
CA SER A 39 0.10 10.57 6.28
C SER A 39 -1.06 9.78 6.86
N GLY A 40 -1.19 9.78 8.19
CA GLY A 40 -2.25 9.05 8.89
C GLY A 40 -1.72 8.23 10.06
N THR A 41 -2.22 7.00 10.17
CA THR A 41 -1.87 6.01 11.18
C THR A 41 -0.38 5.61 11.09
N ILE A 42 0.17 5.45 9.88
CA ILE A 42 1.59 5.12 9.68
C ILE A 42 2.25 6.25 8.88
N PRO A 43 2.68 7.33 9.56
CA PRO A 43 3.36 8.43 8.88
C PRO A 43 4.72 7.95 8.36
N GLY A 44 5.05 8.35 7.15
CA GLY A 44 6.30 7.96 6.50
C GLY A 44 6.29 8.21 5.01
N LYS A 45 7.08 7.41 4.28
CA LYS A 45 7.04 7.39 2.81
C LYS A 45 6.37 6.13 2.34
N VAL A 46 5.55 6.23 1.30
CA VAL A 46 5.00 5.07 0.60
C VAL A 46 5.59 5.01 -0.80
N ARG A 47 6.04 3.82 -1.17
CA ARG A 47 6.37 3.48 -2.55
C ARG A 47 5.35 2.49 -3.06
N ILE A 48 4.76 2.82 -4.20
CA ILE A 48 3.76 2.00 -4.86
C ILE A 48 4.30 1.64 -6.23
N ARG A 49 4.41 0.35 -6.50
CA ARG A 49 4.77 -0.18 -7.81
C ARG A 49 3.53 -0.81 -8.43
N PHE A 50 2.85 -0.03 -9.25
CA PHE A 50 1.71 -0.45 -10.04
C PHE A 50 2.15 -1.22 -11.28
N THR A 51 1.43 -2.28 -11.61
CA THR A 51 1.58 -3.02 -12.86
C THR A 51 0.23 -3.03 -13.58
N TYR A 52 0.18 -2.40 -14.74
CA TYR A 52 -0.98 -2.32 -15.62
C TYR A 52 -0.76 -3.17 -16.86
N THR A 53 -1.42 -4.33 -16.92
CA THR A 53 -1.30 -5.30 -18.02
C THR A 53 -2.34 -5.10 -19.14
N GLY A 54 -2.98 -3.92 -19.22
CA GLY A 54 -4.06 -3.65 -20.18
C GLY A 54 -5.45 -4.14 -19.73
N SER A 55 -5.54 -4.74 -18.54
CA SER A 55 -6.80 -5.13 -17.90
C SER A 55 -7.34 -3.99 -17.02
N PRO A 56 -8.67 -3.85 -16.82
CA PRO A 56 -9.20 -2.94 -15.80
C PRO A 56 -8.71 -3.27 -14.39
N THR A 57 -8.21 -4.48 -14.17
CA THR A 57 -7.57 -4.88 -12.91
C THR A 57 -6.09 -4.47 -12.92
N VAL A 58 -5.69 -3.72 -11.90
CA VAL A 58 -4.34 -3.28 -11.62
C VAL A 58 -3.80 -3.98 -10.38
N ASN A 59 -2.55 -4.40 -10.44
CA ASN A 59 -1.84 -4.95 -9.29
C ASN A 59 -0.82 -3.93 -8.78
N ALA A 60 -0.67 -3.81 -7.47
CA ALA A 60 0.24 -2.87 -6.85
C ALA A 60 1.05 -3.58 -5.76
N GLN A 61 2.37 -3.43 -5.81
CA GLN A 61 3.24 -3.74 -4.67
C GLN A 61 3.47 -2.46 -3.89
N ILE A 62 3.17 -2.47 -2.60
CA ILE A 62 3.20 -1.30 -1.74
C ILE A 62 4.24 -1.54 -0.65
N THR A 63 5.12 -0.57 -0.44
CA THR A 63 6.06 -0.56 0.68
C THR A 63 5.90 0.73 1.44
N ILE A 64 5.54 0.63 2.71
CA ILE A 64 5.42 1.77 3.62
C ILE A 64 6.70 1.81 4.46
N PHE A 65 7.47 2.87 4.31
CA PHE A 65 8.67 3.17 5.09
C PHE A 65 8.26 4.01 6.29
N GLY A 66 7.96 3.35 7.40
CA GLY A 66 7.69 4.00 8.67
C GLY A 66 8.96 4.19 9.50
N HIS A 67 8.90 5.07 10.48
CA HIS A 67 10.04 5.37 11.36
C HIS A 67 10.59 4.18 12.14
N ALA A 68 9.77 3.16 12.40
CA ALA A 68 10.14 2.02 13.23
C ALA A 68 10.24 0.70 12.47
N GLY A 69 10.26 0.77 11.14
CA GLY A 69 10.33 -0.38 10.25
C GLY A 69 9.51 -0.18 9.00
N ASN A 70 9.65 -1.14 8.09
CA ASN A 70 8.95 -1.15 6.82
C ASN A 70 7.75 -2.10 6.90
N ILE A 71 6.70 -1.81 6.14
CA ILE A 71 5.56 -2.69 5.96
C ILE A 71 5.45 -3.02 4.48
N TYR A 72 5.30 -4.30 4.18
CA TYR A 72 5.11 -4.82 2.85
C TYR A 72 3.65 -5.18 2.65
N ALA A 73 3.05 -4.67 1.58
CA ALA A 73 1.67 -4.92 1.24
C ALA A 73 1.50 -5.15 -0.26
N TYR A 74 0.45 -5.89 -0.59
CA TYR A 74 0.02 -6.18 -1.94
C TYR A 74 -1.39 -5.64 -2.13
N GLY A 75 -1.59 -4.83 -3.18
CA GLY A 75 -2.86 -4.24 -3.54
C GLY A 75 -3.36 -4.78 -4.87
N VAL A 76 -4.65 -5.08 -4.96
CA VAL A 76 -5.33 -5.33 -6.23
C VAL A 76 -6.48 -4.36 -6.35
N GLY A 77 -6.45 -3.52 -7.39
CA GLY A 77 -7.48 -2.54 -7.67
C GLY A 77 -8.15 -2.79 -9.00
N ARG A 78 -9.38 -2.33 -9.14
CA ARG A 78 -10.06 -2.22 -10.43
C ARG A 78 -10.29 -0.75 -10.74
N LEU A 79 -9.86 -0.33 -11.92
CA LEU A 79 -10.12 1.01 -12.45
C LEU A 79 -11.59 1.13 -12.86
N SER A 80 -12.28 2.07 -12.25
CA SER A 80 -13.59 2.56 -12.68
C SER A 80 -13.39 3.65 -13.73
N SER A 81 -14.09 3.54 -14.86
CA SER A 81 -14.06 4.51 -15.96
C SER A 81 -12.66 4.76 -16.56
N PRO A 82 -12.02 3.74 -17.17
CA PRO A 82 -10.65 3.85 -17.71
C PRO A 82 -10.48 4.94 -18.78
N VAL A 83 -11.55 5.38 -19.43
CA VAL A 83 -11.60 6.46 -20.42
C VAL A 83 -11.63 7.88 -19.81
N SER A 84 -11.84 8.01 -18.50
CA SER A 84 -11.91 9.30 -17.84
C SER A 84 -10.53 9.96 -17.71
N ALA A 85 -10.48 11.29 -17.58
CA ALA A 85 -9.24 12.03 -17.33
C ALA A 85 -8.68 11.78 -15.92
N ALA A 86 -9.54 11.35 -15.00
CA ALA A 86 -9.20 11.01 -13.62
C ALA A 86 -9.92 9.71 -13.20
N PRO A 87 -9.54 8.53 -13.73
CA PRO A 87 -10.17 7.28 -13.33
C PRO A 87 -9.96 7.04 -11.82
N SER A 88 -11.06 6.77 -11.13
CA SER A 88 -10.99 6.26 -9.77
C SER A 88 -10.70 4.77 -9.79
N PHE A 89 -10.11 4.25 -8.74
CA PHE A 89 -9.98 2.81 -8.52
C PHE A 89 -10.43 2.43 -7.13
N LYS A 90 -11.00 1.22 -7.03
CA LYS A 90 -11.29 0.55 -5.77
C LYS A 90 -10.62 -0.81 -5.77
N GLY A 91 -10.03 -1.18 -4.65
CA GLY A 91 -9.31 -2.42 -4.50
C GLY A 91 -9.24 -2.92 -3.08
N THR A 92 -8.51 -4.02 -2.94
CA THR A 92 -8.16 -4.62 -1.65
C THR A 92 -6.66 -4.53 -1.44
N LEU A 93 -6.26 -4.30 -0.20
CA LEU A 93 -4.89 -4.29 0.28
C LEU A 93 -4.70 -5.49 1.22
N THR A 94 -3.60 -6.21 1.06
CA THR A 94 -3.19 -7.28 1.96
C THR A 94 -1.78 -7.00 2.44
N ILE A 95 -1.59 -6.92 3.76
CA ILE A 95 -0.28 -6.75 4.37
C ILE A 95 0.32 -8.14 4.55
N THR A 96 1.49 -8.36 3.93
CA THR A 96 2.14 -9.67 3.87
C THR A 96 3.29 -9.83 4.86
N GLY A 97 3.81 -8.71 5.37
CA GLY A 97 4.91 -8.73 6.32
C GLY A 97 5.45 -7.33 6.59
N GLY A 98 6.59 -7.28 7.28
CA GLY A 98 7.33 -6.05 7.49
C GLY A 98 8.72 -6.31 8.04
N SER A 99 9.34 -5.27 8.58
CA SER A 99 10.66 -5.33 9.22
C SER A 99 10.66 -4.61 10.57
N ALA A 100 11.68 -4.88 11.39
CA ALA A 100 11.84 -4.30 12.72
C ALA A 100 10.57 -4.47 13.57
N ARG A 101 9.92 -3.38 13.99
CA ARG A 101 8.70 -3.48 14.80
C ARG A 101 7.55 -4.20 14.08
N TYR A 102 7.60 -4.24 12.76
CA TYR A 102 6.57 -4.82 11.90
C TYR A 102 6.96 -6.18 11.32
N ALA A 103 7.96 -6.87 11.88
CA ALA A 103 8.44 -8.14 11.34
C ALA A 103 7.34 -9.19 11.10
N HIS A 104 6.28 -9.17 11.93
CA HIS A 104 5.12 -10.06 11.84
C HIS A 104 3.84 -9.32 11.43
N ALA A 105 3.99 -8.22 10.69
CA ALA A 105 2.88 -7.42 10.21
C ALA A 105 2.01 -8.21 9.22
N HIS A 106 0.75 -8.43 9.57
CA HIS A 106 -0.26 -9.05 8.72
C HIS A 106 -1.57 -8.28 8.82
N GLY A 107 -2.35 -8.30 7.76
CA GLY A 107 -3.58 -7.54 7.75
C GLY A 107 -4.21 -7.45 6.39
N SER A 108 -5.38 -6.85 6.36
CA SER A 108 -6.09 -6.57 5.13
C SER A 108 -6.88 -5.28 5.24
N GLY A 109 -7.22 -4.72 4.09
CA GLY A 109 -7.95 -3.48 3.99
C GLY A 109 -8.49 -3.26 2.58
N GLU A 110 -9.11 -2.11 2.43
CA GLU A 110 -9.54 -1.57 1.16
C GLU A 110 -8.60 -0.42 0.76
N LEU A 111 -8.35 -0.33 -0.54
CA LEU A 111 -7.64 0.78 -1.15
C LEU A 111 -8.57 1.49 -2.13
N PHE A 112 -8.53 2.79 -2.11
CA PHE A 112 -9.29 3.68 -2.96
C PHE A 112 -8.34 4.71 -3.51
N GLY A 113 -8.59 5.20 -4.72
CA GLY A 113 -7.81 6.32 -5.19
C GLY A 113 -8.31 6.89 -6.49
N VAL A 114 -7.67 7.98 -6.87
CA VAL A 114 -7.91 8.67 -8.14
C VAL A 114 -6.57 8.87 -8.82
N PHE A 115 -6.49 8.42 -10.06
CA PHE A 115 -5.31 8.58 -10.90
C PHE A 115 -5.55 9.72 -11.89
N TYR A 116 -4.77 10.79 -11.82
CA TYR A 116 -4.91 11.93 -12.73
C TYR A 116 -4.02 11.77 -13.95
N ARG A 117 -4.60 11.47 -15.12
CA ARG A 117 -3.83 11.23 -16.36
C ARG A 117 -3.02 12.45 -16.83
N ARG A 118 -3.52 13.68 -16.58
CA ARG A 118 -2.88 14.92 -17.06
C ARG A 118 -1.62 15.30 -16.28
N SER A 119 -1.61 15.04 -14.96
CA SER A 119 -0.49 15.38 -14.08
C SER A 119 0.32 14.16 -13.65
N TYR A 120 -0.15 12.97 -13.98
CA TYR A 120 0.33 11.68 -13.46
C TYR A 120 0.41 11.65 -11.92
N GLY A 121 -0.37 12.51 -11.25
CA GLY A 121 -0.53 12.47 -9.81
C GLY A 121 -1.53 11.39 -9.42
N MET A 122 -1.30 10.71 -8.31
CA MET A 122 -2.25 9.75 -7.77
C MET A 122 -2.47 10.02 -6.28
N ILE A 123 -3.74 10.07 -5.89
CA ILE A 123 -4.15 10.14 -4.49
C ILE A 123 -4.67 8.74 -4.13
N VAL A 124 -4.07 8.15 -3.10
CA VAL A 124 -4.45 6.83 -2.59
C VAL A 124 -4.90 6.99 -1.15
N GLN A 125 -6.08 6.49 -0.86
CA GLN A 125 -6.60 6.33 0.50
C GLN A 125 -6.72 4.85 0.81
N THR A 126 -6.21 4.47 1.97
CA THR A 126 -6.22 3.08 2.44
C THR A 126 -6.90 3.01 3.79
N LYS A 127 -7.78 2.02 3.95
CA LYS A 127 -8.48 1.74 5.20
C LYS A 127 -8.39 0.26 5.50
N GLY A 128 -7.93 -0.11 6.69
CA GLY A 128 -7.83 -1.52 7.03
C GLY A 128 -7.34 -1.76 8.43
N THR A 129 -7.02 -3.02 8.71
CA THR A 129 -6.51 -3.44 10.00
C THR A 129 -5.15 -4.09 9.80
N LEU A 130 -4.16 -3.59 10.54
CA LEU A 130 -2.82 -4.14 10.63
C LEU A 130 -2.65 -4.82 11.98
N ARG A 131 -2.03 -6.00 12.01
CA ARG A 131 -1.63 -6.73 13.22
C ARG A 131 -0.13 -6.97 13.18
N TYR A 132 0.61 -6.60 14.23
CA TYR A 132 2.08 -6.74 14.27
C TYR A 132 2.62 -6.88 15.69
#